data_AF-A0A0J8R8I2-F1
#
_entry.id   AF-A0A0J8R8I2-F1
#
_cell.length_a   1.000
_cell.length_b   1.000
_cell.length_c   1.000
_cell.angle_alpha   90.00
_cell.angle_beta   90.00
_cell.angle_gamma   90.00
#
_symmetry.space_group_name_H-M   'P 1'
#
loop_
_entity.id
_entity.type
_entity.pdbx_description
1 polymer ?
#
loop_
_entity_poly.entity_id
_entity_poly.type
_entity_poly.pdbx_seq_one_letter_code
_entity_poly.pdbx_strand_id
1 'polypeptide(L)'
;MLVIADRRASSPDGRTPVHRSDGVENGIDRWEVGAEECVLSRLIRIIRVWGSIAKWSCAGGRRIDQYPPWHPDSQFNRLKELLIEFQEGLPRNLQYSARNTDTHIMYKNTLAPYSLMHIIYFLSVIVLHRSYVPFLPLRGMDPQGPMDEPSFPAEGFRRDITREVFRASRHMIELVKTCYERGVLMETPLVGFAVYNAASMGVYAAHFNHMDQEGYICSKPSSTDVMPGLGGQGQAEIPQGR
;
A
#
# COMPACT_ATOMS: atom_id res chain seq x y z
N MET A 1 -4.90 -13.96 -78.92
CA MET A 1 -4.12 -13.96 -77.67
C MET A 1 -3.84 -15.42 -77.32
N LEU A 2 -2.62 -15.70 -76.86
CA LEU A 2 -1.92 -16.99 -76.82
C LEU A 2 -2.70 -18.22 -76.29
N VAL A 3 -2.37 -19.36 -76.90
CA VAL A 3 -2.60 -20.76 -76.48
C VAL A 3 -1.51 -21.19 -75.48
N ILE A 4 -1.75 -22.31 -74.77
CA ILE A 4 -0.83 -23.35 -74.22
C ILE A 4 -1.11 -23.54 -72.71
N ALA A 5 -1.90 -24.54 -72.27
CA ALA A 5 -1.73 -26.01 -72.25
C ALA A 5 -0.87 -26.54 -71.10
N ASP A 6 -1.57 -27.20 -70.17
CA ASP A 6 -1.31 -28.50 -69.51
C ASP A 6 0.05 -28.79 -68.84
N ARG A 7 0.03 -29.10 -67.53
CA ARG A 7 0.27 -30.45 -66.96
C ARG A 7 0.49 -30.42 -65.44
N ARG A 8 -0.14 -31.39 -64.75
CA ARG A 8 0.08 -31.74 -63.34
C ARG A 8 1.51 -32.25 -63.08
N ALA A 9 2.05 -31.91 -61.90
CA ALA A 9 2.94 -32.80 -61.14
C ALA A 9 3.02 -32.38 -59.64
N SER A 10 2.66 -33.32 -58.76
CA SER A 10 3.24 -33.67 -57.44
C SER A 10 3.60 -32.60 -56.38
N SER A 11 2.99 -32.75 -55.19
CA SER A 11 3.47 -32.31 -53.85
C SER A 11 4.68 -33.17 -53.39
N PRO A 12 5.55 -32.78 -52.43
CA PRO A 12 5.17 -32.50 -51.04
C PRO A 12 5.95 -31.40 -50.28
N ASP A 13 5.34 -30.99 -49.17
CA ASP A 13 5.91 -30.46 -47.91
C ASP A 13 6.93 -29.31 -47.88
N GLY A 14 6.53 -28.25 -47.18
CA GLY A 14 7.41 -27.15 -46.79
C GLY A 14 6.68 -26.01 -46.09
N ARG A 15 5.91 -26.29 -45.03
CA ARG A 15 5.45 -25.25 -44.09
C ARG A 15 5.77 -25.65 -42.66
N THR A 16 6.96 -25.28 -42.22
CA THR A 16 7.21 -25.02 -40.80
C THR A 16 6.41 -23.78 -40.39
N PRO A 17 5.56 -23.84 -39.35
CA PRO A 17 5.01 -22.64 -38.77
C PRO A 17 6.16 -21.90 -38.09
N VAL A 18 6.40 -20.65 -38.51
CA VAL A 18 7.32 -19.74 -37.82
C VAL A 18 6.73 -19.50 -36.44
N HIS A 19 7.22 -20.25 -35.45
CA HIS A 19 7.09 -19.87 -34.06
C HIS A 19 7.87 -18.56 -33.92
N ARG A 20 7.16 -17.42 -33.97
CA ARG A 20 7.70 -16.17 -33.45
C ARG A 20 8.05 -16.46 -32.00
N SER A 21 9.34 -16.57 -31.73
CA SER A 21 9.86 -16.58 -30.38
C SER A 21 9.56 -15.21 -29.79
N ASP A 22 8.65 -15.17 -28.82
CA ASP A 22 8.41 -14.03 -27.92
C ASP A 22 9.63 -13.86 -26.98
N GLY A 23 10.81 -13.68 -27.58
CA GLY A 23 12.10 -13.60 -26.88
C GLY A 23 12.61 -12.18 -26.66
N VAL A 24 11.83 -11.15 -27.01
CA VAL A 24 12.29 -9.75 -27.00
C VAL A 24 11.95 -9.02 -25.69
N GLU A 25 11.02 -9.54 -24.87
CA GLU A 25 10.63 -8.85 -23.61
C GLU A 25 11.63 -9.04 -22.46
N ASN A 26 12.46 -10.09 -22.48
CA ASN A 26 13.34 -10.43 -21.35
C ASN A 26 14.78 -9.89 -21.47
N GLY A 27 15.13 -9.27 -22.60
CA GLY A 27 16.50 -8.84 -22.88
C GLY A 27 16.89 -7.49 -22.28
N ILE A 28 15.93 -6.57 -22.17
CA ILE A 28 16.17 -5.20 -21.72
C ILE A 28 16.23 -5.12 -20.18
N ASP A 29 15.40 -5.92 -19.49
CA ASP A 29 15.33 -5.94 -18.02
C ASP A 29 16.62 -6.45 -17.34
N ARG A 30 17.49 -7.18 -18.05
CA ARG A 30 18.65 -7.84 -17.43
C ARG A 30 19.84 -6.92 -17.16
N TRP A 31 20.00 -5.81 -17.89
CA TRP A 31 21.21 -4.97 -17.79
C TRP A 31 21.07 -3.75 -16.90
N GLU A 32 19.86 -3.37 -16.50
CA GLU A 32 19.60 -2.20 -15.64
C GLU A 32 19.17 -2.55 -14.22
N VAL A 33 18.93 -3.84 -13.92
CA VAL A 33 18.42 -4.30 -12.63
C VAL A 33 19.57 -4.81 -11.75
N GLY A 34 19.83 -4.13 -10.63
CA GLY A 34 20.92 -4.48 -9.71
C GLY A 34 21.33 -3.34 -8.76
N ALA A 35 22.51 -3.45 -8.16
CA ALA A 35 23.03 -2.45 -7.22
C ALA A 35 23.17 -1.03 -7.82
N GLU A 36 23.47 -0.95 -9.12
CA GLU A 36 23.69 0.29 -9.87
C GLU A 36 22.42 0.84 -10.55
N GLU A 37 21.27 0.22 -10.35
CA GLU A 37 20.00 0.70 -10.89
C GLU A 37 19.78 2.17 -10.44
N CYS A 38 19.26 3.04 -11.30
CA CYS A 38 19.03 4.44 -10.92
C CYS A 38 17.73 4.59 -10.12
N VAL A 39 17.59 5.69 -9.36
CA VAL A 39 16.36 5.95 -8.56
C VAL A 39 15.12 6.04 -9.46
N LEU A 40 15.27 6.56 -10.68
CA LEU A 40 14.18 6.66 -11.65
C LEU A 40 13.69 5.29 -12.12
N SER A 41 14.57 4.32 -12.35
CA SER A 41 14.17 2.96 -12.72
C SER A 41 13.37 2.29 -11.60
N ARG A 42 13.80 2.46 -10.35
CA ARG A 42 13.04 2.00 -9.17
C ARG A 42 11.68 2.69 -9.03
N LEU A 43 11.61 3.99 -9.33
CA LEU A 43 10.34 4.71 -9.40
C LEU A 43 9.40 4.08 -10.45
N ILE A 44 9.89 3.73 -11.63
CA ILE A 44 9.10 3.06 -12.68
C ILE A 44 8.60 1.70 -12.17
N ARG A 45 9.44 0.93 -11.47
CA ARG A 45 9.04 -0.37 -10.90
C ARG A 45 7.91 -0.23 -9.87
N ILE A 46 8.01 0.69 -8.92
CA ILE A 46 6.93 0.87 -7.94
C ILE A 46 5.64 1.42 -8.59
N ILE A 47 5.74 2.21 -9.67
CA ILE A 47 4.58 2.61 -10.47
C ILE A 47 3.88 1.39 -11.09
N ARG A 48 4.63 0.40 -11.58
CA ARG A 48 4.04 -0.85 -12.10
C ARG A 48 3.31 -1.63 -11.01
N VAL A 49 3.90 -1.74 -9.83
CA VAL A 49 3.26 -2.40 -8.65
C VAL A 49 1.99 -1.65 -8.25
N TRP A 50 2.06 -0.32 -8.13
CA TRP A 50 0.90 0.54 -7.90
C TRP A 50 -0.20 0.31 -8.93
N GLY A 51 0.15 0.23 -10.22
CA GLY A 51 -0.80 -0.05 -11.30
C GLY A 51 -1.55 -1.37 -11.10
N SER A 52 -0.87 -2.43 -10.67
CA SER A 52 -1.50 -3.71 -10.34
C SER A 52 -2.45 -3.61 -9.13
N ILE A 53 -2.03 -2.90 -8.07
CA ILE A 53 -2.85 -2.68 -6.88
C ILE A 53 -4.09 -1.85 -7.20
N ALA A 54 -3.93 -0.76 -7.95
CA ALA A 54 -5.02 0.10 -8.37
C ALA A 54 -6.04 -0.68 -9.22
N LYS A 55 -5.57 -1.50 -10.17
CA LYS A 55 -6.44 -2.37 -10.97
C LYS A 55 -7.23 -3.34 -10.10
N TRP A 56 -6.55 -4.05 -9.17
CA TRP A 56 -7.21 -4.97 -8.25
C TRP A 56 -8.24 -4.26 -7.36
N SER A 57 -7.87 -3.11 -6.78
CA SER A 57 -8.76 -2.32 -5.93
C SER A 57 -10.00 -1.84 -6.69
N CYS A 58 -9.84 -1.37 -7.93
CA CYS A 58 -10.96 -0.90 -8.76
C CYS A 58 -11.84 -2.04 -9.29
N ALA A 59 -11.29 -3.25 -9.47
CA ALA A 59 -12.04 -4.43 -9.91
C ALA A 59 -12.92 -5.05 -8.81
N GLY A 60 -12.84 -4.55 -7.57
CA GLY A 60 -13.62 -5.02 -6.42
C GLY A 60 -12.78 -5.46 -5.22
N GLY A 61 -11.45 -5.48 -5.36
CA GLY A 61 -10.50 -5.78 -4.29
C GLY A 61 -10.81 -7.11 -3.61
N ARG A 62 -10.85 -7.10 -2.28
CA ARG A 62 -11.16 -8.30 -1.47
C ARG A 62 -12.45 -9.03 -1.85
N ARG A 63 -13.42 -8.37 -2.51
CA ARG A 63 -14.71 -8.98 -2.87
C ARG A 63 -14.63 -9.94 -4.04
N ILE A 64 -13.57 -9.84 -4.85
CA ILE A 64 -13.34 -10.72 -6.00
C ILE A 64 -12.28 -11.80 -5.70
N ASP A 65 -11.62 -11.73 -4.54
CA ASP A 65 -10.65 -12.72 -4.11
C ASP A 65 -11.37 -13.97 -3.59
N GLN A 66 -11.04 -15.12 -4.17
CA GLN A 66 -11.61 -16.42 -3.78
C GLN A 66 -10.92 -17.02 -2.55
N TYR A 67 -9.70 -16.57 -2.26
CA TYR A 67 -8.86 -17.08 -1.18
C TYR A 67 -8.72 -16.05 -0.06
N PRO A 68 -8.51 -16.51 1.20
CA PRO A 68 -8.16 -15.59 2.28
C PRO A 68 -6.84 -14.88 1.99
N PRO A 69 -6.64 -13.67 2.52
CA PRO A 69 -5.50 -12.81 2.15
C PRO A 69 -4.12 -13.31 2.61
N TRP A 70 -4.04 -14.31 3.50
CA TRP A 70 -2.79 -14.99 3.85
C TRP A 70 -2.50 -16.21 2.97
N HIS A 71 -3.42 -16.57 2.07
CA HIS A 71 -3.21 -17.68 1.14
C HIS A 71 -2.27 -17.24 0.02
N PRO A 72 -1.28 -18.06 -0.37
CA PRO A 72 -0.32 -17.72 -1.43
C PRO A 72 -0.99 -17.43 -2.78
N ASP A 73 -2.14 -18.06 -3.05
CA ASP A 73 -2.91 -17.82 -4.28
C ASP A 73 -3.90 -16.65 -4.22
N SER A 74 -4.02 -15.96 -3.07
CA SER A 74 -4.82 -14.73 -3.03
C SER A 74 -4.12 -13.62 -3.81
N GLN A 75 -4.90 -12.79 -4.51
CA GLN A 75 -4.34 -11.63 -5.21
C GLN A 75 -3.76 -10.64 -4.21
N PHE A 76 -4.43 -10.47 -3.05
CA PHE A 76 -3.89 -9.67 -1.96
C PHE A 76 -2.46 -10.09 -1.57
N ASN A 77 -2.23 -11.38 -1.29
CA ASN A 77 -0.91 -11.84 -0.85
C ASN A 77 0.16 -11.61 -1.92
N ARG A 78 -0.15 -11.90 -3.18
CA ARG A 78 0.78 -11.65 -4.30
C ARG A 78 1.15 -10.17 -4.43
N LEU A 79 0.16 -9.27 -4.31
CA LEU A 79 0.40 -7.82 -4.35
C LEU A 79 1.21 -7.33 -3.13
N LYS A 80 0.97 -7.92 -1.97
CA LYS A 80 1.73 -7.65 -0.74
C LYS A 80 3.19 -8.11 -0.90
N GLU A 81 3.42 -9.29 -1.45
CA GLU A 81 4.77 -9.82 -1.73
C GLU A 81 5.54 -8.90 -2.68
N LEU A 82 4.91 -8.39 -3.76
CA LEU A 82 5.55 -7.42 -4.65
C LEU A 82 6.01 -6.14 -3.93
N LEU A 83 5.26 -5.68 -2.92
CA LEU A 83 5.65 -4.51 -2.11
C LEU A 83 6.81 -4.84 -1.18
N ILE A 84 6.81 -6.02 -0.56
CA ILE A 84 7.89 -6.50 0.31
C ILE A 84 9.17 -6.63 -0.50
N GLU A 85 9.12 -7.35 -1.63
CA GLU A 85 10.25 -7.53 -2.55
C GLU A 85 10.80 -6.19 -3.03
N PHE A 86 9.93 -5.24 -3.36
CA PHE A 86 10.37 -3.90 -3.75
C PHE A 86 11.15 -3.21 -2.62
N GLN A 87 10.61 -3.22 -1.40
CA GLN A 87 11.23 -2.57 -0.25
C GLN A 87 12.56 -3.22 0.14
N GLU A 88 12.61 -4.55 0.20
CA GLU A 88 13.80 -5.33 0.55
C GLU A 88 14.90 -5.22 -0.52
N GLY A 89 14.50 -5.02 -1.78
CA GLY A 89 15.42 -4.77 -2.89
C GLY A 89 16.06 -3.37 -2.91
N LEU A 90 15.66 -2.45 -2.01
CA LEU A 90 16.26 -1.11 -1.96
C LEU A 90 17.63 -1.13 -1.26
N PRO A 91 18.68 -0.52 -1.86
CA PRO A 91 19.94 -0.33 -1.19
C PRO A 91 19.78 0.61 0.02
N ARG A 92 20.68 0.50 1.01
CA ARG A 92 20.55 1.19 2.31
C ARG A 92 20.36 2.71 2.21
N ASN A 93 20.97 3.34 1.22
CA ASN A 93 20.85 4.78 0.97
C ASN A 93 19.51 5.19 0.35
N LEU A 94 18.74 4.25 -0.21
CA LEU A 94 17.41 4.48 -0.78
C LEU A 94 16.28 3.94 0.09
N GLN A 95 16.57 3.33 1.24
CA GLN A 95 15.53 2.97 2.20
C GLN A 95 14.93 4.23 2.83
N TYR A 96 13.63 4.21 3.12
CA TYR A 96 13.00 5.34 3.77
C TYR A 96 13.56 5.56 5.17
N SER A 97 14.12 6.73 5.40
CA SER A 97 14.49 7.23 6.73
C SER A 97 14.56 8.75 6.69
N ALA A 98 14.48 9.41 7.85
CA ALA A 98 14.68 10.85 7.95
C ALA A 98 16.06 11.26 7.39
N ARG A 99 17.12 10.51 7.76
CA ARG A 99 18.49 10.74 7.29
C ARG A 99 18.64 10.65 5.77
N ASN A 100 18.09 9.61 5.15
CA ASN A 100 18.18 9.44 3.69
C ASN A 100 17.37 10.53 2.99
N THR A 101 16.19 10.86 3.52
CA THR A 101 15.37 11.97 3.02
C THR A 101 16.13 13.30 3.04
N ASP A 102 16.73 13.67 4.17
CA ASP A 102 17.57 14.88 4.27
C ASP A 102 18.74 14.84 3.28
N THR A 103 19.38 13.69 3.10
CA THR A 103 20.48 13.51 2.13
C THR A 103 19.99 13.79 0.70
N HIS A 104 18.86 13.24 0.28
CA HIS A 104 18.29 13.49 -1.03
C HIS A 104 17.81 14.93 -1.22
N ILE A 105 17.35 15.60 -0.15
CA ILE A 105 17.02 17.03 -0.19
C ILE A 105 18.27 17.88 -0.48
N MET A 106 19.42 17.52 0.08
CA MET A 106 20.69 18.18 -0.23
C MET A 106 21.12 17.94 -1.69
N TYR A 107 20.92 16.73 -2.21
CA TYR A 107 21.26 16.36 -3.59
C TYR A 107 20.03 16.43 -4.53
N LYS A 108 19.65 17.67 -4.88
CA LYS A 108 18.42 18.02 -5.65
C LYS A 108 18.12 17.12 -6.86
N ASN A 109 19.14 16.64 -7.57
CA ASN A 109 19.02 15.82 -8.78
C ASN A 109 18.28 14.49 -8.54
N THR A 110 18.27 14.01 -7.30
CA THR A 110 17.71 12.70 -6.91
C THR A 110 16.45 12.81 -6.07
N LEU A 111 16.11 14.01 -5.59
CA LEU A 111 15.02 14.24 -4.65
C LEU A 111 13.66 13.87 -5.23
N ALA A 112 13.35 14.34 -6.45
CA ALA A 112 12.08 14.10 -7.09
C ALA A 112 11.79 12.60 -7.29
N PRO A 113 12.68 11.81 -7.93
CA PRO A 113 12.43 10.39 -8.10
C PRO A 113 12.43 9.62 -6.77
N TYR A 114 13.27 9.98 -5.79
CA TYR A 114 13.27 9.36 -4.46
C TYR A 114 11.94 9.61 -3.71
N SER A 115 11.48 10.86 -3.71
CA SER A 115 10.26 11.25 -3.00
C SER A 115 9.04 10.61 -3.64
N LEU A 116 8.92 10.64 -4.98
CA LEU A 116 7.81 9.96 -5.67
C LEU A 116 7.84 8.46 -5.43
N MET A 117 9.02 7.83 -5.41
CA MET A 117 9.16 6.39 -5.19
C MET A 117 8.55 6.00 -3.84
N HIS A 118 8.90 6.71 -2.76
CA HIS A 118 8.35 6.44 -1.43
C HIS A 118 6.88 6.84 -1.30
N ILE A 119 6.46 7.97 -1.89
CA ILE A 119 5.05 8.38 -1.90
C ILE A 119 4.18 7.31 -2.57
N ILE A 120 4.60 6.79 -3.74
CA ILE A 120 3.84 5.76 -4.44
C ILE A 120 3.88 4.44 -3.69
N TYR A 121 5.02 4.08 -3.07
CA TYR A 121 5.12 2.92 -2.21
C TYR A 121 4.13 2.99 -1.03
N PHE A 122 4.12 4.09 -0.28
CA PHE A 122 3.20 4.25 0.85
C PHE A 122 1.74 4.29 0.40
N LEU A 123 1.43 4.97 -0.70
CA LEU A 123 0.08 4.96 -1.28
C LEU A 123 -0.36 3.52 -1.63
N SER A 124 0.54 2.74 -2.22
CA SER A 124 0.29 1.34 -2.57
C SER A 124 -0.03 0.49 -1.34
N VAL A 125 0.76 0.62 -0.26
CA VAL A 125 0.51 -0.05 1.01
C VAL A 125 -0.85 0.37 1.57
N ILE A 126 -1.14 1.68 1.61
CA ILE A 126 -2.39 2.21 2.18
C ILE A 126 -3.61 1.65 1.44
N VAL A 127 -3.63 1.75 0.11
CA VAL A 127 -4.78 1.31 -0.70
C VAL A 127 -4.98 -0.20 -0.63
N LEU A 128 -3.89 -0.98 -0.67
CA LEU A 128 -3.97 -2.43 -0.57
C LEU A 128 -4.58 -2.85 0.78
N HIS A 129 -4.05 -2.34 1.88
CA HIS A 129 -4.43 -2.75 3.24
C HIS A 129 -5.78 -2.18 3.68
N ARG A 130 -6.14 -0.97 3.23
CA ARG A 130 -7.43 -0.32 3.55
C ARG A 130 -8.63 -1.18 3.17
N SER A 131 -8.51 -2.02 2.14
CA SER A 131 -9.59 -2.93 1.74
C SER A 131 -10.02 -3.89 2.86
N TYR A 132 -9.12 -4.21 3.80
CA TYR A 132 -9.34 -5.06 4.97
C TYR A 132 -9.53 -4.27 6.28
N VAL A 133 -9.58 -2.94 6.22
CA VAL A 133 -9.93 -2.10 7.37
C VAL A 133 -11.45 -1.88 7.36
N PRO A 134 -12.17 -2.15 8.46
CA PRO A 134 -13.62 -1.96 8.48
C PRO A 134 -13.97 -0.47 8.35
N PHE A 135 -14.97 -0.15 7.53
CA PHE A 135 -15.41 1.24 7.33
C PHE A 135 -15.91 1.89 8.63
N LEU A 136 -16.66 1.14 9.44
CA LEU A 136 -17.13 1.54 10.77
C LEU A 136 -16.92 0.36 11.74
N PRO A 137 -15.88 0.37 12.58
CA PRO A 137 -15.77 -0.61 13.64
C PRO A 137 -16.87 -0.35 14.69
N LEU A 138 -17.72 -1.34 14.93
CA LEU A 138 -18.76 -1.27 15.97
C LEU A 138 -18.04 -1.18 17.34
N ARG A 139 -18.44 -0.20 18.15
CA ARG A 139 -17.78 0.13 19.43
C ARG A 139 -17.66 -1.08 20.37
N GLY A 140 -16.47 -1.26 20.95
CA GLY A 140 -16.23 -2.16 22.08
C GLY A 140 -15.61 -3.51 21.74
N MET A 141 -15.20 -3.73 20.50
CA MET A 141 -14.51 -4.96 20.08
C MET A 141 -13.13 -4.59 19.54
N ASP A 142 -12.13 -5.44 19.80
CA ASP A 142 -10.82 -5.41 19.12
C ASP A 142 -10.99 -5.18 17.61
N PRO A 143 -9.98 -4.65 16.88
CA PRO A 143 -10.09 -4.45 15.44
C PRO A 143 -10.76 -5.68 14.86
N GLN A 144 -11.94 -5.51 14.25
CA GLN A 144 -12.63 -6.58 13.52
C GLN A 144 -12.33 -6.38 12.04
N GLY A 145 -12.30 -7.47 11.27
CA GLY A 145 -12.15 -7.36 9.83
C GLY A 145 -13.38 -6.69 9.24
N PRO A 146 -13.42 -6.42 7.92
CA PRO A 146 -14.65 -6.00 7.29
C PRO A 146 -15.76 -7.02 7.59
N MET A 147 -16.93 -6.54 8.02
CA MET A 147 -18.07 -7.41 8.35
C MET A 147 -18.81 -7.89 7.10
N ASP A 148 -18.56 -7.28 5.94
CA ASP A 148 -19.13 -7.73 4.67
C ASP A 148 -18.36 -8.92 4.09
N GLU A 149 -19.07 -9.85 3.47
CA GLU A 149 -18.50 -11.03 2.80
C GLU A 149 -17.49 -10.62 1.69
N PRO A 150 -16.35 -11.33 1.53
CA PRO A 150 -15.87 -12.45 2.32
C PRO A 150 -15.23 -12.02 3.64
N SER A 151 -15.64 -12.67 4.74
CA SER A 151 -15.04 -12.51 6.07
C SER A 151 -14.07 -13.65 6.35
N PHE A 152 -12.80 -13.30 6.56
CA PHE A 152 -11.75 -14.26 6.87
C PHE A 152 -11.25 -14.03 8.31
N PRO A 153 -11.65 -14.84 9.30
CA PRO A 153 -11.30 -14.62 10.69
C PRO A 153 -9.85 -15.07 10.96
N ALA A 154 -8.91 -14.13 10.98
CA ALA A 154 -7.58 -14.32 11.55
C ALA A 154 -7.14 -13.08 12.33
N GLU A 155 -7.16 -13.18 13.66
CA GLU A 155 -6.80 -12.12 14.61
C GLU A 155 -5.41 -11.52 14.32
N GLY A 156 -4.40 -12.37 14.08
CA GLY A 156 -3.02 -11.94 13.81
C GLY A 156 -2.88 -11.17 12.49
N PHE A 157 -3.51 -11.68 11.43
CA PHE A 157 -3.52 -11.01 10.12
C PHE A 157 -4.11 -9.60 10.23
N ARG A 158 -5.18 -9.44 10.99
CA ARG A 158 -5.87 -8.17 11.12
C ARG A 158 -5.05 -7.10 11.84
N ARG A 159 -4.35 -7.49 12.91
CA ARG A 159 -3.39 -6.61 13.59
C ARG A 159 -2.25 -6.22 12.66
N ASP A 160 -1.75 -7.15 11.86
CA ASP A 160 -0.73 -6.83 10.85
C ASP A 160 -1.26 -5.83 9.82
N ILE A 161 -2.50 -6.01 9.34
CA ILE A 161 -3.13 -5.08 8.39
C ILE A 161 -3.21 -3.66 8.94
N THR A 162 -3.76 -3.50 10.15
CA THR A 162 -3.91 -2.18 10.78
C THR A 162 -2.56 -1.55 11.09
N ARG A 163 -1.59 -2.36 11.54
CA ARG A 163 -0.22 -1.91 11.76
C ARG A 163 0.41 -1.32 10.49
N GLU A 164 0.36 -2.06 9.37
CA GLU A 164 1.01 -1.62 8.14
C GLU A 164 0.33 -0.39 7.52
N VAL A 165 -1.01 -0.30 7.53
CA VAL A 165 -1.73 0.86 6.98
C VAL A 165 -1.45 2.14 7.77
N PHE A 166 -1.43 2.08 9.11
CA PHE A 166 -1.15 3.25 9.95
C PHE A 166 0.32 3.65 9.90
N ARG A 167 1.25 2.69 9.88
CA ARG A 167 2.68 2.96 9.68
C ARG A 167 2.93 3.66 8.34
N ALA A 168 2.38 3.15 7.25
CA ALA A 168 2.55 3.73 5.92
C ALA A 168 1.93 5.14 5.83
N SER A 169 0.75 5.34 6.44
CA SER A 169 0.10 6.65 6.52
C SER A 169 0.95 7.66 7.29
N ARG A 170 1.56 7.24 8.39
CA ARG A 170 2.46 8.08 9.19
C ARG A 170 3.71 8.47 8.40
N HIS A 171 4.39 7.52 7.77
CA HIS A 171 5.57 7.79 6.96
C HIS A 171 5.26 8.69 5.75
N MET A 172 4.09 8.52 5.11
CA MET A 172 3.63 9.42 4.05
C MET A 172 3.53 10.87 4.53
N ILE A 173 2.85 11.08 5.66
CA ILE A 173 2.63 12.42 6.22
C ILE A 173 3.96 13.04 6.63
N GLU A 174 4.86 12.27 7.27
CA GLU A 174 6.19 12.74 7.66
C GLU A 174 7.02 13.14 6.45
N LEU A 175 7.09 12.30 5.40
CA LEU A 175 7.81 12.62 4.18
C LEU A 175 7.30 13.91 3.51
N VAL A 176 5.98 14.01 3.33
CA VAL A 176 5.35 15.17 2.69
C VAL A 176 5.56 16.43 3.53
N LYS A 177 5.41 16.33 4.85
CA LYS A 177 5.65 17.44 5.78
C LYS A 177 7.10 17.92 5.70
N THR A 178 8.08 17.02 5.75
CA THR A 178 9.50 17.37 5.62
C THR A 178 9.78 18.06 4.28
N CYS A 179 9.27 17.54 3.17
CA CYS A 179 9.46 18.18 1.86
C CYS A 179 8.77 19.55 1.78
N TYR A 180 7.60 19.72 2.39
CA TYR A 180 6.87 20.99 2.44
C TYR A 180 7.62 22.04 3.26
N GLU A 181 8.04 21.70 4.48
CA GLU A 181 8.79 22.60 5.38
C GLU A 181 10.14 23.04 4.78
N ARG A 182 10.73 22.20 3.92
CA ARG A 182 11.98 22.48 3.21
C ARG A 182 11.77 23.22 1.88
N GLY A 183 10.53 23.48 1.46
CA GLY A 183 10.20 24.20 0.22
C GLY A 183 10.51 23.41 -1.06
N VAL A 184 10.49 22.07 -0.99
CA VAL A 184 10.86 21.16 -2.09
C VAL A 184 9.79 20.11 -2.41
N LEU A 185 8.59 20.26 -1.85
CA LEU A 185 7.47 19.37 -2.12
C LEU A 185 7.05 19.46 -3.59
N MET A 186 6.82 18.31 -4.22
CA MET A 186 6.25 18.25 -5.56
C MET A 186 4.74 18.34 -5.49
N GLU A 187 4.20 19.44 -6.01
CA GLU A 187 2.76 19.71 -6.07
C GLU A 187 2.14 19.09 -7.32
N THR A 188 2.00 17.76 -7.31
CA THR A 188 1.34 17.02 -8.41
C THR A 188 0.03 16.39 -7.95
N PRO A 189 -0.94 16.14 -8.85
CA PRO A 189 -2.19 15.47 -8.51
C PRO A 189 -1.98 14.10 -7.84
N LEU A 190 -0.93 13.37 -8.24
CA LEU A 190 -0.57 12.08 -7.63
C LEU A 190 -0.18 12.24 -6.16
N VAL A 191 0.61 13.26 -5.82
CA VAL A 191 0.98 13.56 -4.44
C VAL A 191 -0.25 13.98 -3.63
N GLY A 192 -1.12 14.81 -4.20
CA GLY A 192 -2.39 15.18 -3.56
C GLY A 192 -3.28 13.96 -3.26
N PHE A 193 -3.42 13.05 -4.23
CA PHE A 193 -4.15 11.80 -4.06
C PHE A 193 -3.53 10.89 -2.99
N ALA A 194 -2.21 10.82 -2.95
CA ALA A 194 -1.47 10.06 -1.94
C ALA A 194 -1.70 10.61 -0.52
N VAL A 195 -1.57 11.92 -0.36
CA VAL A 195 -1.82 12.62 0.91
C VAL A 195 -3.27 12.45 1.36
N TYR A 196 -4.24 12.55 0.44
CA TYR A 196 -5.65 12.31 0.76
C TYR A 196 -5.90 10.92 1.36
N ASN A 197 -5.29 9.88 0.79
CA ASN A 197 -5.44 8.51 1.32
C ASN A 197 -4.81 8.36 2.72
N ALA A 198 -3.63 8.92 2.95
CA ALA A 198 -2.99 8.90 4.28
C ALA A 198 -3.78 9.71 5.32
N ALA A 199 -4.26 10.91 4.95
CA ALA A 199 -5.08 11.75 5.80
C ALA A 199 -6.41 11.07 6.17
N SER A 200 -7.02 10.35 5.22
CA SER A 200 -8.24 9.56 5.48
C SER A 200 -8.02 8.51 6.57
N MET A 201 -6.85 7.84 6.59
CA MET A 201 -6.49 6.91 7.66
C MET A 201 -6.18 7.62 8.97
N GLY A 202 -5.67 8.84 8.93
CA GLY A 202 -5.47 9.64 10.14
C GLY A 202 -6.79 10.07 10.79
N VAL A 203 -7.76 10.51 10.00
CA VAL A 203 -9.12 10.80 10.47
C VAL A 203 -9.76 9.53 11.04
N TYR A 204 -9.61 8.39 10.35
CA TYR A 204 -10.09 7.10 10.84
C TYR A 204 -9.52 6.74 12.21
N ALA A 205 -8.20 6.84 12.39
CA ALA A 205 -7.53 6.58 13.66
C ALA A 205 -8.03 7.53 14.76
N ALA A 206 -8.23 8.82 14.47
CA ALA A 206 -8.71 9.79 15.44
C ALA A 206 -10.11 9.44 15.99
N HIS A 207 -11.00 8.88 15.15
CA HIS A 207 -12.34 8.44 15.57
C HIS A 207 -12.35 7.04 16.20
N PHE A 208 -11.41 6.18 15.80
CA PHE A 208 -11.33 4.78 16.21
C PHE A 208 -9.94 4.44 16.75
N ASN A 209 -9.51 5.16 17.78
CA ASN A 209 -8.15 5.09 18.35
C ASN A 209 -7.68 3.66 18.70
N HIS A 210 -8.57 2.79 19.16
CA HIS A 210 -8.31 1.38 19.46
C HIS A 210 -7.81 0.56 18.25
N MET A 211 -8.08 1.02 17.02
CA MET A 211 -7.59 0.38 15.80
C MET A 211 -6.09 0.58 15.60
N ASP A 212 -5.55 1.73 16.04
CA ASP A 212 -4.12 2.07 15.98
C ASP A 212 -3.40 1.57 17.24
N GLN A 213 -3.32 0.24 17.38
CA GLN A 213 -2.76 -0.41 18.59
C GLN A 213 -1.31 0.00 18.88
N GLU A 214 -0.53 0.30 17.84
CA GLU A 214 0.87 0.71 17.97
C GLU A 214 1.04 2.23 18.17
N GLY A 215 0.00 3.03 17.92
CA GLY A 215 0.03 4.48 18.09
C GLY A 215 0.85 5.22 17.03
N TYR A 216 0.82 4.76 15.78
CA TYR A 216 1.53 5.42 14.69
C TYR A 216 0.95 6.81 14.35
N ILE A 217 -0.37 6.94 14.45
CA ILE A 217 -1.09 8.18 14.17
C ILE A 217 -1.64 8.79 15.46
N CYS A 218 -2.34 7.99 16.27
CA CYS A 218 -2.87 8.45 17.54
C CYS A 218 -1.76 8.42 18.60
N SER A 219 -1.61 9.51 19.35
CA SER A 219 -0.83 9.45 20.59
C SER A 219 -1.53 8.48 21.53
N LYS A 220 -0.82 7.47 22.04
CA LYS A 220 -1.36 6.60 23.09
C LYS A 220 -1.81 7.52 24.22
N PRO A 221 -3.07 7.47 24.68
CA PRO A 221 -3.42 8.16 25.91
C PRO A 221 -2.50 7.58 26.97
N SER A 222 -1.65 8.42 27.56
CA SER A 222 -0.94 8.06 28.79
C SER A 222 -1.99 7.54 29.76
N SER A 223 -1.78 6.38 30.37
CA SER A 223 -2.67 5.74 31.35
C SER A 223 -2.86 6.57 32.66
N THR A 224 -2.68 7.88 32.62
CA THR A 224 -2.78 8.82 33.74
C THR A 224 -3.95 9.80 33.65
N ASP A 225 -4.80 9.76 32.61
CA ASP A 225 -6.12 10.42 32.69
C ASP A 225 -7.15 9.51 33.37
N VAL A 226 -6.80 9.00 34.56
CA VAL A 226 -7.81 8.69 35.58
C VAL A 226 -8.10 10.02 36.25
N MET A 227 -9.17 10.70 35.84
CA MET A 227 -9.74 11.80 36.60
C MET A 227 -10.01 11.32 38.04
N PRO A 228 -9.36 11.89 39.07
CA PRO A 228 -9.67 11.56 40.44
C PRO A 228 -10.96 12.29 40.85
N GLY A 229 -12.00 11.51 41.16
CA GLY A 229 -13.03 11.84 42.15
C GLY A 229 -13.79 13.15 42.02
N LEU A 230 -15.06 13.06 41.59
CA LEU A 230 -16.14 13.81 42.27
C LEU A 230 -16.83 12.87 43.27
N GLY A 231 -16.16 12.66 44.40
CA GLY A 231 -16.80 12.28 45.65
C GLY A 231 -17.11 13.55 46.43
N GLY A 232 -18.33 14.05 46.33
CA GLY A 232 -18.85 15.16 47.14
C GLY A 232 -20.08 14.68 47.89
N GLN A 233 -19.90 14.48 49.20
CA GLN A 233 -20.93 14.07 50.15
C GLN A 233 -22.12 15.04 50.16
N GLY A 234 -23.33 14.46 50.18
CA GLY A 234 -24.55 15.11 50.63
C GLY A 234 -25.34 14.10 51.45
N GLN A 235 -25.06 14.05 52.76
CA GLN A 235 -25.89 13.36 53.75
C GLN A 235 -27.30 13.98 53.74
N ALA A 236 -28.32 13.13 53.64
CA ALA A 236 -29.65 13.43 54.13
C ALA A 236 -30.13 12.22 54.93
N GLU A 237 -30.00 12.30 56.25
CA GLU A 237 -30.58 11.34 57.19
C GLU A 237 -32.09 11.61 57.37
N ILE A 238 -32.92 10.62 56.99
CA ILE A 238 -33.92 9.85 57.80
C ILE A 238 -34.94 10.71 58.63
N PRO A 239 -36.29 10.45 58.61
CA PRO A 239 -36.77 9.16 59.12
C PRO A 239 -38.04 8.48 58.58
N GLN A 240 -38.03 7.16 58.81
CA GLN A 240 -39.14 6.22 58.70
C GLN A 240 -40.28 6.55 59.67
N GLY A 241 -41.51 6.47 59.14
CA GLY A 241 -42.57 5.61 59.69
C GLY A 241 -43.37 6.09 60.90
N ARG A 242 -44.65 6.39 60.66
CA ARG A 242 -45.77 5.85 61.43
C ARG A 242 -47.00 5.68 60.54
#